data_AF-A0AAQ3L9S4-F1
#
_entry.id   AF-A0AAQ3L9S4-F1
#
_cell.length_a   1.000
_cell.length_b   1.000
_cell.length_c   1.000
_cell.angle_alpha   90.00
_cell.angle_beta   90.00
_cell.angle_gamma   90.00
#
_symmetry.space_group_name_H-M   'P 1'
#
loop_
_entity.id
_entity.type
_entity.pdbx_description
1 polymer ?
#
loop_
_entity_poly.entity_id
_entity_poly.type
_entity_poly.pdbx_seq_one_letter_code
_entity_poly.pdbx_strand_id
1 'polypeptide(L)'
;MSEKRTRLRPEQQAVLVVCLLFVSLTLTIIGVVYWAISDDDSESAATVRQLIGIQEKMPVEPPKPPVEVVEVIPEVEPMVEEPAEPPPPPKVTFSELASKSRYWPKELILETENHIEIIFNGQSFGHIDLVRGSTIRVESLSNPELISGVIADINVTIPASHTNLEAWFQDYYQGKLELIPLSRNRSEVLQEDAESSFSESEFLSDFKKWCYLYYESVDFELAEDTLIFRWSMKDSGLVNYRDEARRFARNYLNQQRSFGGLDNWAACEIRHPETDLVLGRASVFMPSL
;
A
#
# COMPACT_ATOMS: atom_id res chain seq x y z
N MET A 1 13.30 45.60 -6.99
CA MET A 1 14.49 45.16 -6.23
C MET A 1 15.03 43.90 -6.91
N SER A 2 16.25 43.98 -7.46
CA SER A 2 16.84 42.90 -8.26
C SER A 2 17.55 41.90 -7.33
N GLU A 3 17.05 40.67 -7.27
CA GLU A 3 17.72 39.55 -6.59
C GLU A 3 19.04 39.24 -7.32
N LYS A 4 20.14 39.72 -6.75
CA LYS A 4 21.48 39.25 -7.12
C LYS A 4 21.62 37.80 -6.66
N ARG A 5 21.26 36.84 -7.52
CA ARG A 5 21.72 35.45 -7.38
C ARG A 5 23.23 35.42 -7.56
N THR A 6 23.96 35.43 -6.46
CA THR A 6 25.41 35.22 -6.40
C THR A 6 25.71 33.85 -6.99
N ARG A 7 26.18 33.80 -8.24
CA ARG A 7 26.68 32.56 -8.85
C ARG A 7 27.92 32.12 -8.06
N LEU A 8 27.79 31.02 -7.33
CA LEU A 8 28.89 30.35 -6.64
C LEU A 8 29.98 30.01 -7.67
N ARG A 9 31.25 30.22 -7.30
CA ARG A 9 32.40 29.85 -8.15
C ARG A 9 32.39 28.33 -8.38
N PRO A 10 32.90 27.82 -9.51
CA PRO A 10 32.90 26.39 -9.81
C PRO A 10 33.57 25.53 -8.73
N GLU A 11 34.59 26.07 -8.05
CA GLU A 11 35.25 25.46 -6.90
C GLU A 11 34.30 25.30 -5.69
N GLN A 12 33.45 26.29 -5.42
CA GLN A 12 32.47 26.25 -4.34
C GLN A 12 31.33 25.27 -4.63
N GLN A 13 30.95 25.12 -5.91
CA GLN A 13 29.98 24.11 -6.33
C GLN A 13 30.53 22.70 -6.15
N ALA A 14 31.79 22.45 -6.52
CA ALA A 14 32.42 21.15 -6.32
C ALA A 14 32.50 20.77 -4.83
N VAL A 15 32.90 21.70 -3.97
CA VAL A 15 32.94 21.48 -2.51
C VAL A 15 31.55 21.18 -1.95
N LEU A 16 30.52 21.90 -2.40
CA LEU A 16 29.14 21.68 -1.94
C LEU A 16 28.62 20.30 -2.34
N VAL A 17 28.91 19.84 -3.56
CA VAL A 17 28.56 18.48 -4.02
C VAL A 17 29.27 17.43 -3.17
N VAL A 18 30.56 17.60 -2.90
CA VAL A 18 31.31 16.67 -2.04
C VAL A 18 30.74 16.65 -0.63
N CYS A 19 30.43 17.81 -0.04
CA CYS A 19 29.77 17.89 1.27
C CYS A 19 28.42 17.18 1.28
N LEU A 20 27.59 17.36 0.24
CA LEU A 20 26.30 16.66 0.11
C LEU A 20 26.48 15.14 0.02
N LEU A 21 27.49 14.66 -0.71
CA LEU A 21 27.81 13.23 -0.78
C LEU A 21 28.21 12.68 0.58
N PHE A 22 29.04 13.39 1.35
CA PHE A 22 29.41 12.97 2.70
C PHE A 22 28.22 12.95 3.66
N VAL A 23 27.36 13.98 3.60
CA VAL A 23 26.12 14.02 4.43
C VAL A 23 25.19 12.86 4.05
N SER A 24 24.98 12.62 2.76
CA SER A 24 24.18 11.50 2.27
C SER A 24 24.74 10.16 2.77
N LEU A 25 26.04 9.93 2.62
CA LEU A 25 26.70 8.69 3.06
C LEU A 25 26.55 8.49 4.57
N THR A 26 26.73 9.56 5.35
CA THR A 26 26.61 9.51 6.81
C THR A 26 25.18 9.17 7.23
N LEU A 27 24.17 9.78 6.58
CA LEU A 27 22.77 9.48 6.84
C LEU A 27 22.40 8.04 6.47
N THR A 28 22.95 7.51 5.37
CA THR A 28 22.76 6.10 5.00
C THR A 28 23.34 5.17 6.05
N ILE A 29 24.55 5.43 6.55
CA ILE A 29 25.17 4.62 7.61
C ILE A 29 24.32 4.66 8.88
N ILE A 30 23.90 5.85 9.33
CA ILE A 30 23.04 5.99 10.51
C ILE A 30 21.71 5.24 10.32
N GLY A 31 21.10 5.34 9.13
CA GLY A 31 19.88 4.62 8.80
C GLY A 31 20.04 3.10 8.86
N VAL A 32 21.15 2.57 8.35
CA VAL A 32 21.47 1.14 8.43
C VAL A 32 21.66 0.68 9.87
N VAL A 33 22.34 1.46 10.71
CA VAL A 33 22.52 1.14 12.14
C VAL A 33 21.20 1.18 12.88
N TYR A 34 20.37 2.20 12.64
CA TYR A 34 19.05 2.31 13.29
C TYR A 34 18.13 1.17 12.88
N TRP A 35 18.08 0.83 11.59
CA TRP A 35 17.36 -0.32 11.07
C TRP A 35 17.86 -1.62 11.72
N ALA A 36 19.18 -1.81 11.79
CA ALA A 36 19.79 -2.97 12.40
C ALA A 36 19.54 -3.05 13.91
N ILE A 37 19.22 -1.97 14.62
CA ILE A 37 18.82 -2.02 16.04
C ILE A 37 17.34 -2.41 16.19
N SER A 38 16.48 -2.03 15.25
CA SER A 38 15.03 -2.17 15.37
C SER A 38 14.45 -3.48 14.82
N ASP A 39 15.20 -4.22 13.98
CA ASP A 39 14.67 -5.41 13.27
C ASP A 39 15.31 -6.69 13.82
N ASP A 40 14.71 -7.29 14.85
CA ASP A 40 15.25 -8.45 15.58
C ASP A 40 15.20 -9.76 14.76
N ASP A 41 14.42 -9.80 13.68
CA ASP A 41 14.19 -11.02 12.88
C ASP A 41 15.13 -11.18 11.66
N SER A 42 16.02 -10.22 11.40
CA SER A 42 16.87 -10.20 10.19
C SER A 42 18.28 -10.74 10.45
N GLU A 43 18.69 -11.79 9.73
CA GLU A 43 20.07 -12.33 9.77
C GLU A 43 21.12 -11.29 9.35
N SER A 44 20.75 -10.39 8.44
CA SER A 44 21.61 -9.28 8.00
C SER A 44 21.74 -8.21 9.10
N ALA A 45 20.67 -7.97 9.87
CA ALA A 45 20.74 -7.07 11.03
C ALA A 45 21.60 -7.67 12.15
N ALA A 46 21.51 -8.99 12.39
CA ALA A 46 22.39 -9.70 13.34
C ALA A 46 23.88 -9.57 12.95
N THR A 47 24.19 -9.72 11.65
CA THR A 47 25.56 -9.55 11.14
C THR A 47 26.07 -8.11 11.34
N VAL A 48 25.24 -7.11 11.09
CA VAL A 48 25.59 -5.69 11.28
C VAL A 48 25.74 -5.34 12.77
N ARG A 49 24.87 -5.85 13.66
CA ARG A 49 24.99 -5.71 15.12
C ARG A 49 26.30 -6.31 15.63
N GLN A 50 26.67 -7.50 15.15
CA GLN A 50 27.91 -8.19 15.50
C GLN A 50 29.15 -7.41 15.03
N LEU A 51 29.11 -6.82 13.84
CA LEU A 51 30.21 -6.01 13.29
C LEU A 51 30.43 -4.70 14.07
N ILE A 52 29.35 -4.12 14.63
CA ILE A 52 29.38 -2.84 15.37
C ILE A 52 29.59 -3.06 16.88
N GLY A 53 29.52 -4.31 17.37
CA GLY A 53 29.74 -4.65 18.78
C GLY A 53 28.56 -4.32 19.70
N ILE A 54 27.35 -4.21 19.15
CA ILE A 54 26.13 -4.05 19.95
C ILE A 54 25.75 -5.44 20.48
N GLN A 55 25.90 -5.66 21.79
CA GLN A 55 25.45 -6.91 22.41
C GLN A 55 23.95 -7.09 22.21
N GLU A 56 23.56 -8.26 21.70
CA GLU A 56 22.18 -8.72 21.71
C GLU A 56 21.64 -8.62 23.15
N LYS A 57 20.43 -8.06 23.30
CA LYS A 57 19.67 -8.23 24.54
C LYS A 57 19.44 -9.74 24.68
N MET A 58 20.22 -10.38 25.56
CA MET A 58 19.98 -11.77 25.92
C MET A 58 18.51 -11.93 26.30
N PRO A 59 17.83 -12.99 25.83
CA PRO A 59 16.54 -13.37 26.36
C PRO A 59 16.70 -13.55 27.87
N VAL A 60 15.82 -12.90 28.64
CA VAL A 60 15.78 -13.09 30.09
C VAL A 60 15.48 -14.57 30.35
N GLU A 61 16.51 -15.32 30.73
CA GLU A 61 16.38 -16.72 31.14
C GLU A 61 15.44 -16.75 32.36
N PRO A 62 14.32 -17.49 32.32
CA PRO A 62 13.41 -17.56 33.46
C PRO A 62 14.15 -18.17 34.66
N PRO A 63 13.88 -17.71 35.89
CA PRO A 63 14.63 -18.15 37.07
C PRO A 63 14.46 -19.66 37.25
N LYS A 64 15.59 -20.39 37.24
CA LYS A 64 15.64 -21.81 37.61
C LYS A 64 15.03 -21.99 39.01
N PRO A 65 14.05 -22.89 39.19
CA PRO A 65 13.58 -23.23 40.52
C PRO A 65 14.73 -23.85 41.35
N PRO A 66 14.74 -23.64 42.68
CA PRO A 66 15.84 -24.06 43.53
C PRO A 66 15.96 -25.59 43.54
N VAL A 67 17.18 -26.06 43.34
CA VAL A 67 17.58 -27.47 43.37
C VAL A 67 17.33 -28.02 44.77
N GLU A 68 16.32 -28.88 44.91
CA GLU A 68 16.12 -29.71 46.10
C GLU A 68 17.02 -30.94 45.98
N VAL A 69 18.00 -31.03 46.88
CA VAL A 69 18.94 -32.16 46.98
C VAL A 69 18.21 -33.32 47.64
N VAL A 70 17.96 -34.43 46.93
CA VAL A 70 17.69 -35.73 47.55
C VAL A 70 18.31 -36.88 46.74
N GLU A 71 19.16 -37.61 47.46
CA GLU A 71 19.67 -38.99 47.35
C GLU A 71 19.31 -39.92 46.16
N VAL A 72 20.38 -40.61 45.74
CA VAL A 72 20.59 -41.84 44.94
C VAL A 72 19.46 -42.89 44.95
N ILE A 73 19.27 -43.60 43.81
CA ILE A 73 18.99 -45.06 43.56
C ILE A 73 18.06 -45.25 42.31
N PRO A 74 18.18 -46.31 41.46
CA PRO A 74 19.22 -46.71 40.51
C PRO A 74 18.73 -46.59 39.03
N GLU A 75 19.53 -47.08 38.08
CA GLU A 75 19.35 -47.18 36.61
C GLU A 75 17.92 -47.53 36.14
N VAL A 76 17.26 -46.58 35.43
CA VAL A 76 16.01 -46.78 34.69
C VAL A 76 16.37 -46.86 33.20
N GLU A 77 15.87 -47.89 32.52
CA GLU A 77 16.00 -48.13 31.08
C GLU A 77 15.80 -46.85 30.25
N PRO A 78 16.52 -46.66 29.13
CA PRO A 78 16.39 -45.47 28.30
C PRO A 78 14.97 -45.45 27.71
N MET A 79 14.11 -44.67 28.35
CA MET A 79 12.85 -44.23 27.81
C MET A 79 13.20 -43.47 26.53
N VAL A 80 12.78 -44.01 25.39
CA VAL A 80 12.86 -43.30 24.11
C VAL A 80 12.14 -41.98 24.32
N GLU A 81 12.89 -40.87 24.35
CA GLU A 81 12.32 -39.52 24.29
C GLU A 81 11.50 -39.47 23.01
N GLU A 82 10.18 -39.55 23.16
CA GLU A 82 9.23 -39.23 22.10
C GLU A 82 9.59 -37.80 21.65
N PRO A 83 9.94 -37.58 20.37
CA PRO A 83 10.39 -36.28 19.92
C PRO A 83 9.30 -35.28 20.26
N ALA A 84 9.63 -34.32 21.13
CA ALA A 84 8.71 -33.26 21.53
C ALA A 84 8.13 -32.63 20.26
N GLU A 85 6.81 -32.69 20.13
CA GLU A 85 6.11 -32.14 18.98
C GLU A 85 6.56 -30.69 18.80
N PRO A 86 7.04 -30.28 17.61
CA PRO A 86 7.55 -28.94 17.41
C PRO A 86 6.48 -27.93 17.85
N PRO A 87 6.87 -26.85 18.57
CA PRO A 87 5.91 -25.87 19.05
C PRO A 87 5.07 -25.35 17.87
N PRO A 88 3.76 -25.16 18.05
CA PRO A 88 2.88 -24.74 16.98
C PRO A 88 3.36 -23.40 16.41
N PRO A 89 3.24 -23.20 15.09
CA PRO A 89 3.67 -21.97 14.45
C PRO A 89 2.99 -20.73 15.07
N PRO A 90 3.72 -19.60 15.18
CA PRO A 90 3.11 -18.34 15.53
C PRO A 90 2.03 -17.96 14.50
N LYS A 91 0.86 -17.58 15.02
CA LYS A 91 -0.29 -17.17 14.21
C LYS A 91 -0.19 -15.68 13.88
N VAL A 92 -0.50 -15.33 12.63
CA VAL A 92 -0.44 -13.97 12.10
C VAL A 92 -1.83 -13.59 11.56
N THR A 93 -2.29 -12.39 11.91
CA THR A 93 -3.53 -11.82 11.37
C THR A 93 -3.31 -11.17 10.01
N PHE A 94 -4.37 -11.00 9.21
CA PHE A 94 -4.28 -10.22 7.97
C PHE A 94 -3.82 -8.77 8.23
N SER A 95 -4.25 -8.15 9.32
CA SER A 95 -3.82 -6.79 9.68
C SER A 95 -2.31 -6.70 9.93
N GLU A 96 -1.73 -7.70 10.58
CA GLU A 96 -0.28 -7.79 10.77
C GLU A 96 0.47 -8.01 9.46
N LEU A 97 -0.09 -8.84 8.56
CA LEU A 97 0.43 -9.02 7.20
C LEU A 97 0.39 -7.70 6.41
N ALA A 98 -0.75 -7.01 6.44
CA ALA A 98 -0.96 -5.72 5.78
C ALA A 98 -0.03 -4.63 6.35
N SER A 99 0.31 -4.66 7.64
CA SER A 99 1.22 -3.69 8.23
C SER A 99 2.68 -3.83 7.76
N LYS A 100 3.07 -5.01 7.24
CA LYS A 100 4.47 -5.34 6.90
C LYS A 100 4.59 -5.66 5.41
N SER A 101 4.87 -4.65 4.60
CA SER A 101 5.00 -4.76 3.13
C SER A 101 6.00 -5.81 2.65
N ARG A 102 7.02 -6.13 3.45
CA ARG A 102 8.00 -7.19 3.18
C ARG A 102 7.42 -8.60 3.11
N TYR A 103 6.23 -8.80 3.67
CA TYR A 103 5.54 -10.09 3.69
C TYR A 103 4.46 -10.21 2.61
N TRP A 104 4.34 -9.21 1.74
CA TRP A 104 3.33 -9.21 0.70
C TRP A 104 3.74 -10.13 -0.45
N PRO A 105 2.79 -10.93 -0.98
CA PRO A 105 3.00 -11.59 -2.26
C PRO A 105 3.22 -10.54 -3.34
N LYS A 106 4.08 -10.84 -4.32
CA LYS A 106 4.22 -9.99 -5.51
C LYS A 106 3.06 -10.20 -6.48
N GLU A 107 2.59 -11.44 -6.55
CA GLU A 107 1.55 -11.88 -7.46
C GLU A 107 0.62 -12.84 -6.74
N LEU A 108 -0.68 -12.73 -7.03
CA LEU A 108 -1.73 -13.62 -6.56
C LEU A 108 -2.59 -14.05 -7.74
N ILE A 109 -3.34 -15.12 -7.57
CA ILE A 109 -4.26 -15.64 -8.57
C ILE A 109 -5.68 -15.40 -8.08
N LEU A 110 -6.51 -14.84 -8.95
CA LEU A 110 -7.94 -14.69 -8.72
C LEU A 110 -8.63 -16.06 -8.78
N GLU A 111 -9.32 -16.46 -7.72
CA GLU A 111 -10.01 -17.74 -7.63
C GLU A 111 -11.49 -17.68 -8.02
N THR A 112 -12.07 -16.47 -8.03
CA THR A 112 -13.48 -16.24 -8.38
C THR A 112 -13.61 -15.53 -9.73
N GLU A 113 -14.71 -15.79 -10.43
CA GLU A 113 -15.10 -14.99 -11.59
C GLU A 113 -15.99 -13.84 -11.10
N ASN A 114 -15.71 -12.61 -11.56
CA ASN A 114 -16.46 -11.45 -11.10
C ASN A 114 -16.88 -10.57 -12.28
N HIS A 115 -18.13 -10.12 -12.24
CA HIS A 115 -18.72 -9.21 -13.21
C HIS A 115 -18.81 -7.82 -12.59
N ILE A 116 -18.11 -6.83 -13.17
CA ILE A 116 -18.09 -5.47 -12.65
C ILE A 116 -18.70 -4.52 -13.68
N GLU A 117 -19.82 -3.90 -13.32
CA GLU A 117 -20.40 -2.81 -14.12
C GLU A 117 -19.50 -1.58 -14.11
N ILE A 118 -19.39 -0.87 -15.23
CA ILE A 118 -18.65 0.38 -15.36
C ILE A 118 -19.63 1.51 -15.05
N ILE A 119 -19.46 2.19 -13.91
CA ILE A 119 -20.37 3.21 -13.41
C ILE A 119 -19.66 4.56 -13.31
N PHE A 120 -20.29 5.61 -13.81
CA PHE A 120 -19.90 7.00 -13.61
C PHE A 120 -21.12 7.90 -13.52
N ASN A 121 -21.13 8.80 -12.53
CA ASN A 121 -22.22 9.72 -12.28
C ASN A 121 -23.59 9.02 -12.21
N GLY A 122 -23.62 7.81 -11.61
CA GLY A 122 -24.81 6.97 -11.51
C GLY A 122 -25.30 6.32 -12.81
N GLN A 123 -24.61 6.52 -13.93
CA GLN A 123 -24.91 5.85 -15.20
C GLN A 123 -23.99 4.65 -15.42
N SER A 124 -24.55 3.56 -15.95
CA SER A 124 -23.80 2.35 -16.33
C SER A 124 -23.41 2.41 -17.81
N PHE A 125 -22.12 2.22 -18.09
CA PHE A 125 -21.52 2.33 -19.42
C PHE A 125 -21.11 0.96 -20.01
N GLY A 126 -21.36 -0.13 -19.29
CA GLY A 126 -21.00 -1.49 -19.69
C GLY A 126 -20.50 -2.32 -18.51
N HIS A 127 -19.74 -3.38 -18.79
CA HIS A 127 -19.16 -4.25 -17.77
C HIS A 127 -17.79 -4.79 -18.19
N ILE A 128 -17.01 -5.22 -17.21
CA ILE A 128 -15.77 -5.97 -17.37
C ILE A 128 -15.88 -7.25 -16.56
N ASP A 129 -15.56 -8.36 -17.22
CA ASP A 129 -15.48 -9.68 -16.59
C ASP A 129 -14.04 -9.98 -16.17
N LEU A 130 -13.84 -10.21 -14.87
CA LEU A 130 -12.59 -10.71 -14.33
C LEU A 130 -12.65 -12.24 -14.30
N VAL A 131 -11.86 -12.85 -15.17
CA VAL A 131 -11.83 -14.30 -15.35
C VAL A 131 -11.04 -14.96 -14.23
N ARG A 132 -11.57 -16.06 -13.68
CA ARG A 132 -10.86 -16.93 -12.74
C ARG A 132 -9.52 -17.39 -13.33
N GLY A 133 -8.47 -17.36 -12.51
CA GLY A 133 -7.10 -17.70 -12.91
C GLY A 133 -6.27 -16.51 -13.37
N SER A 134 -6.85 -15.31 -13.43
CA SER A 134 -6.12 -14.07 -13.74
C SER A 134 -5.06 -13.78 -12.67
N THR A 135 -3.88 -13.37 -13.12
CA THR A 135 -2.79 -12.95 -12.23
C THR A 135 -2.99 -11.50 -11.80
N ILE A 136 -3.02 -11.28 -10.49
CA ILE A 136 -3.06 -9.98 -9.83
C ILE A 136 -1.64 -9.63 -9.43
N ARG A 137 -1.08 -8.54 -9.97
CA ARG A 137 0.14 -7.96 -9.43
C ARG A 137 -0.23 -7.13 -8.20
N VAL A 138 0.23 -7.54 -7.02
CA VAL A 138 -0.16 -6.91 -5.77
C VAL A 138 0.63 -5.62 -5.57
N GLU A 139 -0.09 -4.52 -5.34
CA GLU A 139 0.48 -3.21 -5.01
C GLU A 139 0.33 -2.90 -3.52
N SER A 140 -0.82 -3.26 -2.92
CA SER A 140 -1.02 -3.11 -1.48
C SER A 140 -2.02 -4.09 -0.87
N LEU A 141 -1.82 -4.36 0.41
CA LEU A 141 -2.80 -5.01 1.28
C LEU A 141 -3.33 -3.96 2.27
N SER A 142 -4.64 -3.85 2.40
CA SER A 142 -5.28 -2.87 3.28
C SER A 142 -6.37 -3.53 4.12
N ASN A 143 -6.53 -3.04 5.35
CA ASN A 143 -7.65 -3.43 6.18
C ASN A 143 -8.98 -2.98 5.54
N PRO A 144 -10.06 -3.76 5.68
CA PRO A 144 -10.18 -4.87 6.62
C PRO A 144 -9.80 -6.26 6.08
N GLU A 145 -9.54 -6.44 4.78
CA GLU A 145 -9.02 -7.66 4.12
C GLU A 145 -8.94 -7.47 2.58
N LEU A 146 -8.47 -6.30 2.13
CA LEU A 146 -8.49 -5.90 0.71
C LEU A 146 -7.11 -5.98 0.08
N ILE A 147 -7.07 -6.41 -1.17
CA ILE A 147 -5.89 -6.48 -2.02
C ILE A 147 -6.07 -5.48 -3.14
N SER A 148 -5.22 -4.46 -3.18
CA SER A 148 -5.13 -3.56 -4.34
C SER A 148 -4.00 -4.00 -5.24
N GLY A 149 -4.27 -4.09 -6.54
CA GLY A 149 -3.30 -4.57 -7.50
C GLY A 149 -3.70 -4.27 -8.94
N VAL A 150 -2.98 -4.88 -9.86
CA VAL A 150 -3.19 -4.71 -11.31
C VAL A 150 -3.47 -6.05 -11.98
N ILE A 151 -4.57 -6.11 -12.74
CA ILE A 151 -4.89 -7.22 -13.66
C ILE A 151 -4.96 -6.63 -15.08
N ALA A 152 -4.11 -7.11 -16.00
CA ALA A 152 -4.12 -6.66 -17.40
C ALA A 152 -4.17 -5.11 -17.57
N ASP A 153 -3.32 -4.39 -16.82
CA ASP A 153 -3.24 -2.92 -16.76
C ASP A 153 -4.43 -2.20 -16.11
N ILE A 154 -5.38 -2.93 -15.53
CA ILE A 154 -6.52 -2.38 -14.77
C ILE A 154 -6.20 -2.44 -13.28
N ASN A 155 -6.33 -1.31 -12.59
CA ASN A 155 -6.16 -1.25 -11.13
C ASN A 155 -7.44 -1.79 -10.47
N VAL A 156 -7.33 -2.83 -9.67
CA VAL A 156 -8.45 -3.50 -9.02
C VAL A 156 -8.26 -3.53 -7.52
N THR A 157 -9.36 -3.40 -6.78
CA THR A 157 -9.41 -3.70 -5.35
C THR A 157 -10.29 -4.93 -5.14
N ILE A 158 -9.72 -5.98 -4.58
CA ILE A 158 -10.34 -7.32 -4.48
C ILE A 158 -10.26 -7.81 -3.04
N PRO A 159 -11.33 -8.41 -2.47
CA PRO A 159 -11.26 -9.09 -1.19
C PRO A 159 -10.21 -10.22 -1.22
N ALA A 160 -9.40 -10.32 -0.16
CA ALA A 160 -8.36 -11.33 -0.07
C ALA A 160 -8.92 -12.76 -0.16
N SER A 161 -10.16 -12.98 0.30
CA SER A 161 -10.90 -14.24 0.20
C SER A 161 -11.21 -14.69 -1.24
N HIS A 162 -11.14 -13.79 -2.23
CA HIS A 162 -11.35 -14.10 -3.64
C HIS A 162 -10.05 -14.53 -4.35
N THR A 163 -8.93 -14.60 -3.61
CA THR A 163 -7.60 -14.89 -4.15
C THR A 163 -6.99 -16.11 -3.47
N ASN A 164 -5.94 -16.65 -4.08
CA ASN A 164 -5.16 -17.75 -3.50
C ASN A 164 -4.23 -17.32 -2.35
N LEU A 165 -4.47 -16.18 -1.68
CA LEU A 165 -3.57 -15.63 -0.65
C LEU A 165 -3.31 -16.63 0.49
N GLU A 166 -4.33 -17.31 0.99
CA GLU A 166 -4.15 -18.31 2.07
C GLU A 166 -3.24 -19.44 1.62
N ALA A 167 -3.50 -20.02 0.45
CA ALA A 167 -2.71 -21.10 -0.11
C ALA A 167 -1.26 -20.66 -0.38
N TRP A 168 -1.07 -19.47 -0.93
CA TRP A 168 0.25 -18.88 -1.15
C TRP A 168 1.00 -18.66 0.18
N PHE A 169 0.34 -18.14 1.21
CA PHE A 169 0.97 -17.85 2.50
C PHE A 169 1.46 -19.14 3.18
N GLN A 170 0.62 -20.17 3.17
CA GLN A 170 0.96 -21.48 3.75
C GLN A 170 2.15 -22.13 3.02
N ASP A 171 2.19 -22.03 1.69
CA ASP A 171 3.29 -22.57 0.88
C ASP A 171 4.59 -21.76 1.03
N TYR A 172 4.51 -20.43 1.12
CA TYR A 172 5.68 -19.57 1.23
C TYR A 172 6.35 -19.65 2.60
N TYR A 173 5.56 -19.71 3.67
CA TYR A 173 6.08 -19.75 5.04
C TYR A 173 6.27 -21.17 5.59
N GLN A 174 5.73 -22.21 4.93
CA GLN A 174 5.99 -23.64 5.21
C GLN A 174 5.89 -24.00 6.71
N GLY A 175 4.86 -23.50 7.39
CA GLY A 175 4.67 -23.75 8.82
C GLY A 175 5.62 -22.99 9.76
N LYS A 176 6.36 -21.97 9.27
CA LYS A 176 7.03 -20.97 10.13
C LYS A 176 6.05 -19.94 10.67
N LEU A 177 5.00 -19.65 9.91
CA LEU A 177 3.91 -18.75 10.28
C LEU A 177 2.61 -19.38 9.78
N GLU A 178 1.54 -19.18 10.55
CA GLU A 178 0.19 -19.59 10.15
C GLU A 178 -0.70 -18.35 10.03
N LEU A 179 -1.32 -18.15 8.85
CA LEU A 179 -2.28 -17.07 8.67
C LEU A 179 -3.61 -17.48 9.28
N ILE A 180 -4.18 -16.61 10.14
CA ILE A 180 -5.56 -16.79 10.61
C ILE A 180 -6.50 -16.73 9.40
N PRO A 181 -7.42 -17.70 9.23
CA PRO A 181 -8.31 -17.77 8.06
C PRO A 181 -9.01 -16.45 7.78
N LEU A 182 -9.07 -16.10 6.50
CA LEU A 182 -9.73 -14.90 6.01
C LEU A 182 -11.24 -15.01 6.19
N SER A 183 -11.88 -13.87 6.39
CA SER A 183 -13.32 -13.77 6.59
C SER A 183 -14.04 -14.00 5.26
N ARG A 184 -14.52 -15.23 5.02
CA ARG A 184 -15.17 -15.63 3.75
C ARG A 184 -16.47 -14.88 3.41
N ASN A 185 -17.13 -14.25 4.38
CA ASN A 185 -18.45 -13.63 4.22
C ASN A 185 -18.43 -12.10 4.08
N ARG A 186 -17.29 -11.48 3.79
CA ARG A 186 -17.19 -10.01 3.75
C ARG A 186 -17.72 -9.31 2.51
N SER A 187 -18.38 -10.01 1.58
CA SER A 187 -19.25 -9.32 0.61
C SER A 187 -20.27 -8.39 1.31
N GLU A 188 -20.58 -8.64 2.59
CA GLU A 188 -21.42 -7.79 3.43
C GLU A 188 -20.68 -6.63 4.14
N VAL A 189 -19.36 -6.67 4.33
CA VAL A 189 -18.65 -5.60 5.08
C VAL A 189 -18.33 -4.37 4.21
N LEU A 190 -18.39 -4.51 2.89
CA LEU A 190 -18.47 -3.32 2.02
C LEU A 190 -19.87 -2.67 2.05
N GLN A 191 -20.89 -3.34 2.61
CA GLN A 191 -22.22 -2.77 2.79
C GLN A 191 -22.46 -2.21 4.20
N GLU A 192 -21.68 -2.58 5.23
CA GLU A 192 -21.94 -2.13 6.61
C GLU A 192 -21.52 -0.67 6.92
N ASP A 193 -20.75 0.00 6.05
CA ASP A 193 -20.54 1.46 6.15
C ASP A 193 -21.60 2.27 5.36
N ALA A 194 -22.62 1.60 4.80
CA ALA A 194 -23.69 2.24 4.01
C ALA A 194 -24.82 2.89 4.84
N GLU A 195 -24.56 3.29 6.08
CA GLU A 195 -25.39 4.30 6.77
C GLU A 195 -24.82 5.72 6.63
N SER A 196 -23.70 5.89 5.93
CA SER A 196 -23.34 7.19 5.36
C SER A 196 -24.12 7.36 4.06
N SER A 197 -25.28 8.03 4.11
CA SER A 197 -25.93 8.52 2.91
C SER A 197 -24.92 9.38 2.14
N PHE A 198 -24.45 8.90 0.97
CA PHE A 198 -23.51 9.64 0.14
C PHE A 198 -23.98 11.09 -0.03
N SER A 199 -23.26 12.03 0.58
CA SER A 199 -23.55 13.45 0.50
C SER A 199 -22.74 14.05 -0.64
N GLU A 200 -23.34 14.13 -1.82
CA GLU A 200 -22.70 14.70 -3.01
C GLU A 200 -22.18 16.12 -2.72
N SER A 201 -22.92 16.92 -1.95
CA SER A 201 -22.53 18.28 -1.59
C SER A 201 -21.27 18.36 -0.72
N GLU A 202 -21.11 17.44 0.24
CA GLU A 202 -19.93 17.38 1.12
C GLU A 202 -18.72 16.89 0.34
N PHE A 203 -18.92 15.82 -0.44
CA PHE A 203 -17.92 15.31 -1.37
C PHE A 203 -17.41 16.40 -2.31
N LEU A 204 -18.29 17.12 -3.01
CA LEU A 204 -17.89 18.17 -3.96
C LEU A 204 -17.18 19.34 -3.26
N SER A 205 -17.57 19.66 -2.02
CA SER A 205 -16.91 20.69 -1.22
C SER A 205 -15.48 20.30 -0.89
N ASP A 206 -15.26 19.07 -0.43
CA ASP A 206 -13.92 18.57 -0.08
C ASP A 206 -13.05 18.35 -1.32
N PHE A 207 -13.65 17.87 -2.42
CA PHE A 207 -12.94 17.76 -3.69
C PHE A 207 -12.52 19.12 -4.24
N LYS A 208 -13.35 20.18 -4.09
CA LYS A 208 -12.97 21.57 -4.41
C LYS A 208 -11.80 22.06 -3.55
N LYS A 209 -11.80 21.77 -2.24
CA LYS A 209 -10.67 22.11 -1.35
C LYS A 209 -9.39 21.44 -1.83
N TRP A 210 -9.46 20.15 -2.18
CA TRP A 210 -8.33 19.43 -2.75
C TRP A 210 -7.85 20.07 -4.06
N CYS A 211 -8.75 20.40 -4.98
CA CYS A 211 -8.38 21.07 -6.24
C CYS A 211 -7.65 22.40 -5.97
N TYR A 212 -8.15 23.20 -5.02
CA TYR A 212 -7.49 24.46 -4.64
C TYR A 212 -6.08 24.23 -4.07
N LEU A 213 -5.91 23.23 -3.20
CA LEU A 213 -4.62 22.93 -2.57
C LEU A 213 -3.55 22.46 -3.57
N TYR A 214 -3.93 21.69 -4.59
CA TYR A 214 -2.98 21.08 -5.53
C TYR A 214 -2.82 21.84 -6.85
N TYR A 215 -3.84 22.58 -7.28
CA TYR A 215 -3.85 23.24 -8.59
C TYR A 215 -4.11 24.75 -8.52
N GLU A 216 -4.40 25.29 -7.33
CA GLU A 216 -4.86 26.68 -7.15
C GLU A 216 -6.08 27.02 -8.03
N SER A 217 -6.87 26.00 -8.41
CA SER A 217 -8.08 26.12 -9.22
C SER A 217 -9.19 25.27 -8.60
N VAL A 218 -10.42 25.75 -8.72
CA VAL A 218 -11.64 25.04 -8.30
C VAL A 218 -12.64 24.89 -9.45
N ASP A 219 -12.24 25.28 -10.66
CA ASP A 219 -13.10 25.28 -11.83
C ASP A 219 -13.10 23.89 -12.45
N PHE A 220 -14.04 23.07 -12.02
CA PHE A 220 -14.36 21.81 -12.66
C PHE A 220 -15.88 21.63 -12.78
N GLU A 221 -16.26 20.82 -13.74
CA GLU A 221 -17.64 20.48 -14.06
C GLU A 221 -17.78 18.96 -14.20
N LEU A 222 -18.87 18.43 -13.67
CA LEU A 222 -19.31 17.05 -13.84
C LEU A 222 -20.27 17.02 -15.04
N ALA A 223 -19.74 16.65 -16.21
CA ALA A 223 -20.58 16.39 -17.37
C ALA A 223 -21.16 14.96 -17.29
N GLU A 224 -21.97 14.60 -18.28
CA GLU A 224 -22.66 13.29 -18.32
C GLU A 224 -21.67 12.11 -18.38
N ASP A 225 -20.61 12.21 -19.19
CA ASP A 225 -19.66 11.13 -19.46
C ASP A 225 -18.20 11.48 -19.11
N THR A 226 -17.94 12.69 -18.61
CA THR A 226 -16.58 13.14 -18.29
C THR A 226 -16.53 14.24 -17.23
N LEU A 227 -15.43 14.29 -16.50
CA LEU A 227 -15.00 15.45 -15.72
C LEU A 227 -14.36 16.46 -16.67
N ILE A 228 -14.73 17.73 -16.55
CA ILE A 228 -14.07 18.84 -17.24
C ILE A 228 -13.35 19.67 -16.19
N PHE A 229 -12.02 19.71 -16.25
CA PHE A 229 -11.21 20.51 -15.34
C PHE A 229 -10.57 21.68 -16.09
N ARG A 230 -10.95 22.92 -15.73
CA ARG A 230 -10.42 24.12 -16.35
C ARG A 230 -9.18 24.58 -15.58
N TRP A 231 -8.03 24.18 -16.09
CA TRP A 231 -6.75 24.46 -15.46
C TRP A 231 -5.60 24.42 -16.47
N SER A 232 -4.65 25.33 -16.29
CA SER A 232 -3.37 25.35 -16.99
C SER A 232 -2.28 25.78 -16.03
N MET A 233 -1.06 25.25 -16.21
CA MET A 233 0.07 25.69 -15.42
C MET A 233 0.40 27.16 -15.73
N LYS A 234 0.62 27.97 -14.68
CA LYS A 234 0.97 29.40 -14.81
C LYS A 234 2.43 29.62 -15.24
N ASP A 235 3.31 28.67 -14.91
CA ASP A 235 4.74 28.71 -15.22
C ASP A 235 5.08 27.95 -16.51
N SER A 236 6.23 28.28 -17.12
CA SER A 236 6.73 27.66 -18.37
C SER A 236 7.26 26.23 -18.19
N GLY A 237 6.72 25.48 -17.22
CA GLY A 237 7.06 24.09 -16.99
C GLY A 237 6.52 23.19 -18.09
N LEU A 238 7.23 22.09 -18.35
CA LEU A 238 6.69 21.00 -19.17
C LEU A 238 5.68 20.22 -18.32
N VAL A 239 4.40 20.41 -18.58
CA VAL A 239 3.32 19.63 -17.95
C VAL A 239 2.83 18.56 -18.90
N ASN A 240 2.79 17.33 -18.40
CA ASN A 240 2.07 16.26 -19.08
C ASN A 240 0.59 16.30 -18.69
N TYR A 241 -0.21 17.05 -19.47
CA TYR A 241 -1.64 17.20 -19.21
C TYR A 241 -2.41 15.87 -19.25
N ARG A 242 -1.89 14.84 -19.92
CA ARG A 242 -2.50 13.50 -19.90
C ARG A 242 -2.35 12.83 -18.53
N ASP A 243 -1.17 12.92 -17.93
CA ASP A 243 -0.92 12.35 -16.61
C ASP A 243 -1.65 13.13 -15.52
N GLU A 244 -1.75 14.46 -15.67
CA GLU A 244 -2.56 15.31 -14.80
C GLU A 244 -4.05 14.96 -14.88
N ALA A 245 -4.61 14.78 -16.08
CA ALA A 245 -6.00 14.34 -16.26
C ALA A 245 -6.25 12.98 -15.58
N ARG A 246 -5.30 12.05 -15.70
CA ARG A 246 -5.37 10.74 -15.05
C ARG A 246 -5.32 10.87 -13.53
N ARG A 247 -4.44 11.72 -13.00
CA ARG A 247 -4.32 11.97 -11.55
C ARG A 247 -5.61 12.60 -11.01
N PHE A 248 -6.21 13.52 -11.75
CA PHE A 248 -7.46 14.17 -11.38
C PHE A 248 -8.61 13.15 -11.30
N ALA A 249 -8.82 12.36 -12.36
CA ALA A 249 -9.85 11.31 -12.40
C ALA A 249 -9.66 10.27 -11.27
N ARG A 250 -8.42 9.85 -11.01
CA ARG A 250 -8.11 8.90 -9.92
C ARG A 250 -8.44 9.47 -8.54
N ASN A 251 -8.11 10.72 -8.27
CA ASN A 251 -8.42 11.34 -6.98
C ASN A 251 -9.91 11.59 -6.80
N TYR A 252 -10.63 11.93 -7.88
CA TYR A 252 -12.09 12.00 -7.87
C TYR A 252 -12.69 10.67 -7.40
N LEU A 253 -12.32 9.55 -8.04
CA LEU A 253 -12.84 8.22 -7.69
C LEU A 253 -12.46 7.80 -6.26
N ASN A 254 -11.21 8.04 -5.85
CA ASN A 254 -10.75 7.72 -4.50
C ASN A 254 -11.52 8.49 -3.42
N GLN A 255 -11.71 9.81 -3.61
CA GLN A 255 -12.46 10.60 -2.65
C GLN A 255 -13.94 10.20 -2.66
N GLN A 256 -14.55 10.06 -3.83
CA GLN A 256 -15.95 9.67 -3.93
C GLN A 256 -16.22 8.35 -3.19
N ARG A 257 -15.33 7.36 -3.33
CA ARG A 257 -15.38 6.10 -2.57
C ARG A 257 -15.30 6.30 -1.05
N SER A 258 -14.44 7.19 -0.58
CA SER A 258 -14.35 7.52 0.86
C SER A 258 -15.64 8.14 1.43
N PHE A 259 -16.49 8.71 0.58
CA PHE A 259 -17.81 9.23 0.95
C PHE A 259 -18.96 8.21 0.72
N GLY A 260 -18.65 6.98 0.27
CA GLY A 260 -19.64 5.95 -0.05
C GLY A 260 -20.18 5.99 -1.48
N GLY A 261 -19.51 6.70 -2.39
CA GLY A 261 -19.87 6.73 -3.80
C GLY A 261 -19.57 5.41 -4.53
N LEU A 262 -20.34 5.15 -5.59
CA LEU A 262 -20.32 3.89 -6.34
C LEU A 262 -19.59 4.00 -7.70
N ASP A 263 -19.11 5.18 -8.10
CA ASP A 263 -18.43 5.29 -9.39
C ASP A 263 -17.10 4.54 -9.32
N ASN A 264 -16.83 3.78 -10.38
CA ASN A 264 -15.59 3.05 -10.53
C ASN A 264 -14.88 3.42 -11.84
N TRP A 265 -15.46 4.31 -12.64
CA TRP A 265 -14.84 4.86 -13.84
C TRP A 265 -14.97 6.38 -13.85
N ALA A 266 -13.96 7.07 -14.38
CA ALA A 266 -14.06 8.49 -14.68
C ALA A 266 -13.14 8.85 -15.84
N ALA A 267 -13.66 9.61 -16.81
CA ALA A 267 -12.86 10.36 -17.76
C ALA A 267 -12.62 11.78 -17.24
N CYS A 268 -11.46 12.36 -17.56
CA CYS A 268 -11.16 13.76 -17.28
C CYS A 268 -10.55 14.43 -18.52
N GLU A 269 -11.10 15.59 -18.86
CA GLU A 269 -10.59 16.53 -19.85
C GLU A 269 -10.05 17.77 -19.14
N ILE A 270 -8.76 18.04 -19.29
CA ILE A 270 -8.17 19.31 -18.88
C ILE A 270 -8.32 20.31 -20.01
N ARG A 271 -8.95 21.44 -19.72
CA ARG A 271 -9.15 22.55 -20.65
C ARG A 271 -8.45 23.80 -20.17
N HIS A 272 -7.95 24.60 -21.10
CA HIS A 272 -7.38 25.90 -20.77
C HIS A 272 -8.46 26.83 -20.19
N PRO A 273 -8.26 27.47 -19.03
CA PRO A 273 -9.30 28.24 -18.34
C PRO A 273 -9.94 29.35 -19.18
N GLU A 274 -9.13 30.03 -20.00
CA GLU A 274 -9.61 31.19 -20.79
C GLU A 274 -10.08 30.84 -22.21
N THR A 275 -9.51 29.80 -22.82
CA THR A 275 -9.72 29.49 -24.25
C THR A 275 -10.56 28.24 -24.47
N ASP A 276 -10.84 27.49 -23.39
CA ASP A 276 -11.52 26.20 -23.38
C ASP A 276 -10.88 25.13 -24.29
N LEU A 277 -9.64 25.36 -24.74
CA LEU A 277 -8.90 24.41 -25.56
C LEU A 277 -8.53 23.18 -24.72
N VAL A 278 -8.78 21.98 -25.28
CA VAL A 278 -8.39 20.72 -24.64
C VAL A 278 -6.87 20.60 -24.62
N LEU A 279 -6.30 20.58 -23.41
CA LEU A 279 -4.87 20.44 -23.16
C LEU A 279 -4.47 18.97 -22.98
N GLY A 280 -5.36 18.16 -22.40
CA GLY A 280 -5.14 16.74 -22.22
C GLY A 280 -6.40 16.00 -21.79
N ARG A 281 -6.45 14.70 -22.10
CA ARG A 281 -7.55 13.81 -21.71
C ARG A 281 -7.01 12.47 -21.25
N ALA A 282 -7.59 11.93 -20.19
CA ALA A 282 -7.34 10.57 -19.75
C ALA A 282 -8.58 10.01 -19.06
N SER A 283 -8.65 8.68 -18.97
CA SER A 283 -9.65 7.97 -18.19
C SER A 283 -8.99 7.03 -17.21
N VAL A 284 -9.72 6.74 -16.14
CA VAL A 284 -9.31 5.81 -15.08
C VAL A 284 -10.48 4.90 -14.79
N PHE A 285 -10.19 3.60 -14.69
CA PHE A 285 -11.09 2.59 -14.19
C PHE A 285 -10.47 2.01 -12.92
N MET A 286 -11.23 2.01 -11.82
CA MET A 286 -10.89 1.52 -10.49
C MET A 286 -12.03 0.66 -9.97
N PRO A 287 -12.23 -0.55 -10.52
CA PRO A 287 -13.19 -1.50 -10.00
C PRO A 287 -12.91 -1.83 -8.53
N SER A 288 -13.99 -1.90 -7.75
CA SER A 288 -14.00 -2.48 -6.41
C SER A 288 -14.91 -3.69 -6.45
N LEU A 289 -14.41 -4.82 -5.96
CA LEU A 289 -15.18 -6.04 -5.71
C LEU A 289 -15.58 -6.14 -4.24
#